data_AF-A0A920RYJ4-F1
#
_entry.id   AF-A0A920RYJ4-F1
#
_cell.length_a   1.000
_cell.length_b   1.000
_cell.length_c   1.000
_cell.angle_alpha   90.00
_cell.angle_beta   90.00
_cell.angle_gamma   90.00
#
_symmetry.space_group_name_H-M   'P 1'
#
loop_
_entity.id
_entity.type
_entity.pdbx_description
1 polymer ?
#
loop_
_entity_poly.entity_id
_entity_poly.type
_entity_poly.pdbx_seq_one_letter_code
_entity_poly.pdbx_strand_id
1 'polypeptide(L)' 'MDAILIPGGFGDRGIEGMIKFIEFARINNKPYLGICLGFRQQLLSMQETNYINPR' A
#
# COMPACT_ATOMS: atom_id res chain seq x y z
N MET A 1 -14.49 0.95 -14.84
CA MET A 1 -13.23 0.31 -14.42
C MET A 1 -12.75 1.13 -13.24
N ASP A 2 -12.76 0.59 -12.03
CA ASP A 2 -12.45 1.34 -10.80
C ASP A 2 -11.10 0.88 -10.27
N ALA A 3 -10.04 1.62 -10.61
CA ALA A 3 -8.68 1.36 -10.15
C ALA A 3 -8.21 2.52 -9.27
N ILE A 4 -7.45 2.20 -8.24
CA ILE A 4 -7.02 3.22 -7.27
C ILE A 4 -5.53 3.53 -7.46
N LEU A 5 -5.23 4.82 -7.58
CA LEU A 5 -3.87 5.33 -7.70
C LEU A 5 -3.39 5.84 -6.33
N ILE A 6 -2.25 5.32 -5.87
CA ILE A 6 -1.54 5.84 -4.71
C ILE A 6 -0.43 6.77 -5.23
N PRO A 7 -0.60 8.10 -5.13
CA PRO A 7 0.36 9.05 -5.67
C PRO A 7 1.68 9.00 -4.89
N GLY A 8 2.74 9.46 -5.55
CA GLY A 8 4.01 9.72 -4.88
C GLY A 8 3.87 10.87 -3.88
N GLY A 9 4.57 10.75 -2.76
CA GLY A 9 4.71 11.79 -1.75
C GLY A 9 6.12 11.82 -1.19
N PHE A 10 6.44 12.82 -0.38
CA PHE A 10 7.72 12.92 0.32
C PHE A 10 7.49 13.15 1.80
N GLY A 11 8.29 12.49 2.63
CA GLY A 11 8.16 12.51 4.08
C GLY A 11 7.25 11.40 4.63
N ASP A 12 6.96 11.53 5.92
CA ASP A 12 6.29 10.58 6.81
C ASP A 12 4.78 10.83 6.95
N ARG A 13 4.34 12.06 6.71
CA ARG A 13 2.92 12.44 6.72
C ARG A 13 2.15 11.71 5.61
N GLY A 14 1.15 10.93 6.00
CA GLY A 14 0.26 10.20 5.08
C GLY A 14 0.66 8.74 4.82
N ILE A 15 1.79 8.25 5.34
CA ILE A 15 2.21 6.84 5.19
C ILE A 15 1.17 5.88 5.79
N GLU A 16 0.68 6.16 7.01
CA GLU A 16 -0.31 5.29 7.65
C GLU A 16 -1.62 5.19 6.84
N GLY A 17 -2.02 6.31 6.22
CA GLY A 17 -3.16 6.34 5.30
C GLY A 17 -2.93 5.46 4.07
N MET A 18 -1.73 5.49 3.49
CA MET A 18 -1.36 4.62 2.36
C MET A 18 -1.43 3.14 2.75
N ILE A 19 -0.90 2.76 3.91
CA ILE A 19 -0.90 1.37 4.40
C ILE A 19 -2.34 0.86 4.57
N LYS A 20 -3.20 1.61 5.28
CA LYS A 20 -4.62 1.25 5.45
C LYS A 20 -5.35 1.13 4.10
N PHE A 21 -4.98 1.99 3.15
CA PHE A 21 -5.57 1.96 1.81
C PHE A 21 -5.14 0.72 1.01
N ILE A 22 -3.86 0.34 1.09
CA ILE A 22 -3.32 -0.88 0.46
C ILE A 22 -4.02 -2.12 1.03
N GLU A 23 -4.21 -2.17 2.35
CA GLU A 23 -4.94 -3.26 3.02
C GLU A 23 -6.40 -3.33 2.54
N PHE A 24 -7.09 -2.19 2.50
CA PHE A 24 -8.45 -2.10 1.97
C PHE A 24 -8.54 -2.61 0.53
N ALA A 25 -7.64 -2.17 -0.35
CA ALA A 25 -7.63 -2.60 -1.75
C ALA A 25 -7.39 -4.11 -1.89
N ARG A 26 -6.54 -4.71 -1.03
CA ARG A 26 -6.29 -6.15 -0.99
C ARG A 26 -7.50 -6.95 -0.53
N ILE A 27 -8.13 -6.57 0.59
CA ILE A 27 -9.31 -7.28 1.13
C ILE A 27 -10.46 -7.24 0.13
N ASN A 28 -10.61 -6.13 -0.61
CA ASN A 28 -11.68 -5.93 -1.57
C ASN A 28 -11.33 -6.34 -3.01
N ASN A 29 -10.16 -6.93 -3.24
CA ASN A 29 -9.65 -7.30 -4.57
C ASN A 29 -9.76 -6.15 -5.60
N LYS A 30 -9.56 -4.90 -5.15
CA LYS A 30 -9.58 -3.74 -6.02
C LYS A 30 -8.19 -3.53 -6.64
N PRO A 31 -8.09 -3.32 -7.97
CA PRO A 31 -6.80 -3.05 -8.59
C PRO A 31 -6.25 -1.70 -8.12
N TYR A 32 -4.97 -1.67 -7.76
CA TYR A 32 -4.30 -0.46 -7.31
C TYR A 32 -2.86 -0.38 -7.80
N LEU A 33 -2.36 0.85 -7.99
CA LEU A 33 -1.00 1.13 -8.43
C LEU A 33 -0.37 2.19 -7.53
N GLY A 34 0.77 1.87 -6.91
CA GLY A 34 1.60 2.83 -6.18
C GLY A 34 2.72 3.40 -7.05
N ILE A 35 2.94 4.71 -7.01
CA ILE A 35 4.05 5.39 -7.71
C ILE A 35 5.03 5.98 -6.69
N CYS A 36 6.34 5.87 -6.96
CA CYS A 36 7.42 6.43 -6.14
C CYS A 36 7.36 5.94 -4.68
N LEU A 37 7.08 6.83 -3.72
CA LEU A 37 6.92 6.47 -2.32
C LEU A 37 5.77 5.48 -2.11
N GLY A 38 4.69 5.58 -2.88
CA GLY A 38 3.56 4.64 -2.82
C GLY A 38 3.96 3.20 -3.14
N PHE A 39 4.88 2.99 -4.08
CA PHE A 39 5.43 1.66 -4.38
C PHE A 39 6.29 1.13 -3.22
N ARG A 40 7.14 1.98 -2.64
CA ARG A 40 7.95 1.62 -1.47
C ARG A 40 7.08 1.18 -0.29
N GLN A 41 6.02 1.93 0.01
CA GLN A 41 5.11 1.58 1.11
C GLN A 41 4.29 0.32 0.83
N GLN A 42 3.92 0.10 -0.44
CA GLN A 42 3.30 -1.15 -0.85
C GLN A 42 4.21 -2.35 -0.59
N LEU A 43 5.48 -2.26 -0.97
CA LEU A 43 6.47 -3.31 -0.69
C LEU A 43 6.68 -3.53 0.81
N LEU A 44 6.84 -2.45 1.59
CA LEU A 44 7.03 -2.52 3.04
C LEU A 44 5.82 -3.18 3.74
N SER A 45 4.60 -2.74 3.43
CA SER A 45 3.38 -3.31 4.01
C SER A 45 3.22 -4.81 3.70
N MET A 46 3.69 -5.24 2.52
CA MET A 46 3.71 -6.65 2.12
C MET A 46 4.77 -7.44 2.89
N GLN A 47 5.94 -6.85 3.15
CA GLN A 47 7.00 -7.49 3.91
C GLN A 47 6.65 -7.63 5.39
N GLU A 48 6.07 -6.60 6.03
CA GLU A 48 5.59 -6.68 7.42
C GLU A 48 4.54 -7.78 7.59
N THR A 49 3.57 -7.89 6.67
CA THR A 49 2.57 -8.96 6.73
C THR A 49 3.20 -10.36 6.67
N ASN A 50 4.24 -10.56 5.84
CA ASN A 50 4.95 -11.84 5.74
C ASN A 50 5.94 -12.08 6.90
N TYR A 51 6.38 -11.04 7.60
CA TYR A 51 7.28 -11.16 8.76
C TYR A 51 6.51 -11.46 10.05
N ILE A 52 5.32 -10.86 10.21
CA ILE A 52 4.44 -11.07 11.36
C ILE A 52 3.65 -12.38 11.20
N ASN A 53 3.41 -12.82 9.97
CA ASN A 53 2.77 -14.10 9.68
C ASN A 53 3.45 -14.77 8.47
N PRO A 54 4.64 -15.37 8.66
CA PRO A 54 5.26 -16.16 7.63
C PRO A 54 4.40 -17.41 7.44
N ARG A 55 3.77 -17.55 6.27
CA ARG A 55 3.23 -18.85 5.86
C ARG A 55 4.37 -19.84 5.69
#